data_AF-A0A6F9DD29-F1
#
_entry.id   AF-A0A6F9DD29-F1
#
_cell.length_a   1.000
_cell.length_b   1.000
_cell.length_c   1.000
_cell.angle_alpha   90.00
_cell.angle_beta   90.00
_cell.angle_gamma   90.00
#
_symmetry.space_group_name_H-M   'P 1'
#
loop_
_entity.id
_entity.type
_entity.pdbx_description
1 polymer ?
#
loop_
_entity_poly.entity_id
_entity_poly.type
_entity_poly.pdbx_seq_one_letter_code
_entity_poly.pdbx_strand_id
1 'polypeptide(L)'
;MGNAEAAYKQVSVNDDSVSEDLMFVFHSTEGDCNERVIHDGVDYNKTNPIMYTILMDKRIIAEEKLNEETCTVHSCPRFRPGDAIEVLATPRFWTLYAGDEICVCLHNEEIVRQDIKVAFSDHPLRKVNKVYKLKVLPANQIVEKAQSQVGQKCVWWSSECFVMWCRTGMMEFKEDETLLHVSQPKDFTKMYMLEILHDDGTCTQHDFETLQPLIKFKNENTTNK
;
A
#
# COMPACT_ATOMS: atom_id res chain seq x y z
N MET A 1 -12.20 17.29 81.35
CA MET A 1 -12.78 16.24 82.23
C MET A 1 -13.90 15.58 81.45
N GLY A 2 -13.83 14.24 81.26
CA GLY A 2 -14.79 13.41 80.52
C GLY A 2 -14.52 13.41 79.00
N ASN A 3 -13.95 12.40 78.33
CA ASN A 3 -14.16 10.94 78.38
C ASN A 3 -15.68 10.62 78.30
N ALA A 4 -16.19 9.74 77.44
CA ALA A 4 -15.61 8.62 76.73
C ALA A 4 -16.61 8.08 75.67
N GLU A 5 -16.09 7.23 74.78
CA GLU A 5 -16.61 5.89 74.40
C GLU A 5 -18.08 5.75 73.95
N ALA A 6 -18.37 5.34 72.71
CA ALA A 6 -18.06 4.07 72.01
C ALA A 6 -19.20 3.04 72.12
N ALA A 7 -19.20 2.18 71.09
CA ALA A 7 -19.80 0.84 71.01
C ALA A 7 -21.28 0.72 70.61
N TYR A 8 -21.70 -0.31 69.88
CA TYR A 8 -21.14 -1.21 68.84
C TYR A 8 -22.29 -2.19 68.55
N LYS A 9 -22.48 -2.60 67.29
CA LYS A 9 -23.08 -3.88 66.83
C LYS A 9 -22.88 -3.88 65.30
N GLN A 10 -21.88 -4.51 64.70
CA GLN A 10 -21.60 -5.96 64.54
C GLN A 10 -22.87 -6.75 64.24
N VAL A 11 -23.01 -7.35 63.04
CA VAL A 11 -22.49 -8.65 62.55
C VAL A 11 -23.03 -8.78 61.09
N SER A 12 -22.42 -9.35 60.03
CA SER A 12 -21.11 -9.95 59.73
C SER A 12 -21.12 -10.48 58.27
N VAL A 13 -19.93 -10.55 57.63
CA VAL A 13 -19.44 -11.68 56.75
C VAL A 13 -20.13 -11.85 55.39
N ASN A 14 -19.47 -12.04 54.23
CA ASN A 14 -18.10 -12.10 53.70
C ASN A 14 -18.30 -12.07 52.15
N ASP A 15 -17.37 -11.54 51.37
CA ASP A 15 -16.57 -12.37 50.46
C ASP A 15 -15.41 -11.59 49.83
N ASP A 16 -14.34 -12.32 49.60
CA ASP A 16 -12.98 -11.88 49.35
C ASP A 16 -12.76 -11.33 47.93
N SER A 17 -11.87 -10.34 47.80
CA SER A 17 -10.53 -10.55 47.20
C SER A 17 -9.93 -9.27 46.63
N VAL A 18 -8.62 -9.20 46.83
CA VAL A 18 -7.70 -8.07 46.81
C VAL A 18 -7.10 -7.90 45.42
N SER A 19 -6.73 -6.67 45.04
CA SER A 19 -5.63 -6.47 44.09
C SER A 19 -4.96 -5.14 44.36
N GLU A 20 -3.79 -5.23 45.00
CA GLU A 20 -2.84 -4.16 45.27
C GLU A 20 -2.11 -3.73 43.99
N ASP A 21 -1.52 -2.53 44.11
CA ASP A 21 -0.67 -1.84 43.15
C ASP A 21 0.35 -2.73 42.41
N LEU A 22 0.39 -2.60 41.08
CA LEU A 22 1.56 -2.98 40.28
C LEU A 22 2.06 -1.77 39.48
N MET A 23 3.17 -1.22 39.95
CA MET A 23 4.00 -0.27 39.23
C MET A 23 4.54 -0.91 37.95
N PHE A 24 4.29 -0.30 36.79
CA PHE A 24 4.96 -0.68 35.55
C PHE A 24 6.32 0.02 35.47
N VAL A 25 7.38 -0.77 35.64
CA VAL A 25 8.77 -0.38 35.39
C VAL A 25 9.03 -0.47 33.90
N PHE A 26 9.26 0.65 33.22
CA PHE A 26 9.73 0.65 31.83
C PHE A 26 11.19 0.23 31.78
N HIS A 27 11.45 -0.98 31.30
CA HIS A 27 12.77 -1.33 30.77
C HIS A 27 12.72 -1.16 29.26
N SER A 28 13.46 -0.18 28.75
CA SER A 28 13.81 -0.12 27.33
C SER A 28 14.78 -1.25 27.02
N THR A 29 14.38 -2.14 26.12
CA THR A 29 15.31 -2.93 25.31
C THR A 29 14.83 -2.93 23.87
N GLU A 30 15.77 -2.63 22.98
CA GLU A 30 15.64 -2.63 21.53
C GLU A 30 15.23 -4.02 21.02
N GLY A 31 14.36 -4.04 20.01
CA GLY A 31 14.08 -5.21 19.18
C GLY A 31 13.09 -6.20 19.78
N ASP A 32 11.79 -5.98 19.53
CA ASP A 32 10.89 -7.09 19.22
C ASP A 32 9.64 -6.56 18.51
N CYS A 33 9.55 -6.88 17.22
CA CYS A 33 8.30 -6.83 16.50
C CYS A 33 7.46 -7.98 17.06
N ASN A 34 6.50 -7.72 17.96
CA ASN A 34 5.21 -8.44 18.06
C ASN A 34 4.46 -8.10 19.34
N GLU A 35 3.30 -7.47 19.19
CA GLU A 35 2.02 -8.00 19.69
C GLU A 35 0.89 -7.08 19.22
N ARG A 36 0.24 -7.46 18.11
CA ARG A 36 -1.10 -6.95 17.80
C ARG A 36 -2.09 -7.99 18.31
N VAL A 37 -2.86 -7.62 19.32
CA VAL A 37 -3.95 -8.44 19.87
C VAL A 37 -4.98 -8.70 18.76
N ILE A 38 -5.16 -9.97 18.39
CA ILE A 38 -6.22 -10.41 17.46
C ILE A 38 -7.44 -10.78 18.32
N HIS A 39 -8.58 -10.15 18.06
CA HIS A 39 -9.86 -10.51 18.69
C HIS A 39 -10.47 -11.70 17.95
N ASP A 40 -10.78 -12.78 18.68
CA ASP A 40 -11.41 -13.99 18.15
C ASP A 40 -12.84 -13.70 17.65
N GLY A 41 -13.12 -14.07 16.39
CA GLY A 41 -14.50 -14.16 15.88
C GLY A 41 -14.76 -13.74 14.43
N VAL A 42 -13.91 -14.12 13.47
CA VAL A 42 -14.20 -13.89 12.03
C VAL A 42 -14.04 -15.20 11.24
N ASP A 43 -15.03 -15.50 10.41
CA ASP A 43 -15.13 -16.69 9.55
C ASP A 43 -13.85 -16.98 8.74
N TYR A 44 -13.31 -18.19 8.93
CA TYR A 44 -12.06 -18.68 8.34
C TYR A 44 -12.22 -19.26 6.92
N ASN A 45 -12.70 -18.45 5.98
CA ASN A 45 -12.62 -18.76 4.54
C ASN A 45 -12.01 -17.62 3.70
N LYS A 46 -11.23 -16.76 4.35
CA LYS A 46 -10.30 -15.84 3.69
C LYS A 46 -8.90 -16.28 4.07
N THR A 47 -8.15 -16.83 3.12
CA THR A 47 -6.69 -16.73 3.16
C THR A 47 -6.39 -15.26 3.42
N ASN A 48 -5.80 -14.95 4.58
CA ASN A 48 -5.34 -13.58 4.82
C ASN A 48 -4.32 -13.28 3.70
N PRO A 49 -4.28 -12.07 3.13
CA PRO A 49 -3.47 -11.82 1.96
C PRO A 49 -2.29 -10.92 2.30
N ILE A 50 -1.29 -11.05 1.43
CA ILE A 50 0.04 -10.54 1.63
C ILE A 50 0.04 -9.00 1.56
N MET A 51 0.57 -8.31 2.57
CA MET A 51 0.74 -6.84 2.55
C MET A 51 2.18 -6.47 2.17
N TYR A 52 2.36 -5.31 1.53
CA TYR A 52 3.67 -4.87 1.04
C TYR A 52 4.01 -3.44 1.47
N THR A 53 5.28 -3.26 1.85
CA THR A 53 5.90 -1.97 2.08
C THR A 53 7.12 -1.84 1.18
N ILE A 54 7.22 -0.74 0.44
CA ILE A 54 8.40 -0.40 -0.35
C ILE A 54 9.13 0.72 0.35
N LEU A 55 10.41 0.50 0.67
CA LEU A 55 11.31 1.49 1.23
C LEU A 55 12.34 1.91 0.19
N MET A 56 12.72 3.17 0.21
CA MET A 56 13.87 3.74 -0.50
C MET A 56 14.71 4.49 0.54
N ASP A 57 15.96 4.08 0.71
CA ASP A 57 16.88 4.65 1.70
C ASP A 57 16.26 4.69 3.12
N LYS A 58 15.65 3.57 3.53
CA LYS A 58 14.94 3.39 4.82
C LYS A 58 13.71 4.28 5.01
N ARG A 59 13.22 4.95 3.95
CA ARG A 59 11.98 5.72 3.98
C ARG A 59 10.90 4.97 3.23
N ILE A 60 9.72 4.85 3.82
CA ILE A 60 8.57 4.23 3.17
C ILE A 60 8.11 5.09 2.00
N ILE A 61 8.18 4.55 0.79
CA ILE A 61 7.72 5.20 -0.44
C ILE A 61 6.45 4.58 -1.00
N ALA A 62 6.11 3.35 -0.62
CA ALA A 62 4.80 2.79 -0.91
C ALA A 62 4.33 1.85 0.20
N GLU A 63 3.02 1.83 0.43
CA GLU A 63 2.34 0.85 1.27
C GLU A 63 1.06 0.43 0.57
N GLU A 64 0.88 -0.88 0.43
CA GLU A 64 -0.35 -1.43 -0.11
C GLU A 64 -1.10 -2.16 1.00
N LYS A 65 -2.29 -1.64 1.33
CA LYS A 65 -3.17 -2.22 2.34
C LYS A 65 -4.28 -3.01 1.67
N LEU A 66 -4.61 -4.11 2.32
CA LEU A 66 -5.44 -5.15 1.75
C LEU A 66 -6.92 -4.77 1.59
N ASN A 67 -7.47 -4.02 2.54
CA ASN A 67 -8.91 -3.74 2.62
C ASN A 67 -9.26 -2.35 2.08
N GLU A 68 -8.50 -1.84 1.11
CA GLU A 68 -8.92 -0.63 0.43
C GLU A 68 -10.18 -0.91 -0.39
N GLU A 69 -11.21 -0.09 -0.16
CA GLU A 69 -12.53 -0.23 -0.75
C GLU A 69 -12.44 -0.35 -2.28
N THR A 70 -13.01 -1.44 -2.79
CA THR A 70 -13.20 -1.62 -4.23
C THR A 70 -14.55 -1.04 -4.64
N CYS A 71 -14.64 -0.66 -5.90
CA CYS A 71 -15.84 -0.13 -6.51
C CYS A 71 -16.06 -0.77 -7.87
N THR A 72 -17.28 -0.76 -8.37
CA THR A 72 -17.53 -1.00 -9.80
C THR A 72 -17.49 0.32 -10.53
N VAL A 73 -17.42 0.30 -11.87
CA VAL A 73 -17.49 1.54 -12.67
C VAL A 73 -18.72 2.39 -12.31
N HIS A 74 -19.84 1.74 -11.94
CA HIS A 74 -21.10 2.40 -11.60
C HIS A 74 -21.20 2.84 -10.14
N SER A 75 -20.49 2.18 -9.21
CA SER A 75 -20.55 2.50 -7.77
C SER A 75 -19.36 3.34 -7.28
N CYS A 76 -18.35 3.58 -8.12
CA CYS A 76 -17.17 4.32 -7.69
C CYS A 76 -17.45 5.81 -7.44
N PRO A 77 -16.91 6.41 -6.35
CA PRO A 77 -16.86 7.86 -6.24
C PRO A 77 -16.20 8.45 -7.49
N ARG A 78 -16.79 9.51 -8.05
CA ARG A 78 -16.38 10.11 -9.33
C ARG A 78 -14.85 10.22 -9.43
N PHE A 79 -14.27 9.46 -10.36
CA PHE A 79 -12.85 9.58 -10.71
C PHE A 79 -12.56 11.00 -11.18
N ARG A 80 -11.38 11.50 -10.80
CA ARG A 80 -10.88 12.80 -11.20
C ARG A 80 -9.73 12.61 -12.17
N PRO A 81 -9.58 13.47 -13.19
CA PRO A 81 -8.43 13.42 -14.09
C PRO A 81 -7.12 13.36 -13.28
N GLY A 82 -6.25 12.41 -13.62
CA GLY A 82 -5.00 12.12 -12.91
C GLY A 82 -5.10 11.06 -11.80
N ASP A 83 -6.30 10.52 -11.52
CA ASP A 83 -6.46 9.39 -10.60
C ASP A 83 -5.80 8.13 -11.18
N ALA A 84 -5.00 7.44 -10.36
CA ALA A 84 -4.56 6.08 -10.61
C ALA A 84 -5.64 5.09 -10.16
N ILE A 85 -5.94 4.15 -11.03
CA ILE A 85 -6.94 3.11 -10.82
C ILE A 85 -6.23 1.78 -11.03
N GLU A 86 -6.40 0.87 -10.09
CA GLU A 86 -6.09 -0.53 -10.30
C GLU A 86 -7.36 -1.26 -10.73
N VAL A 87 -7.24 -2.03 -11.79
CA VAL A 87 -8.26 -2.93 -12.29
C VAL A 87 -7.93 -4.32 -11.76
N LEU A 88 -8.83 -4.88 -10.95
CA LEU A 88 -8.67 -6.19 -10.30
C LEU A 88 -9.07 -7.33 -11.27
N ALA A 89 -8.47 -7.31 -12.46
CA ALA A 89 -8.52 -8.40 -13.44
C ALA A 89 -7.43 -9.45 -13.14
N THR A 90 -7.39 -10.51 -13.94
CA THR A 90 -6.31 -11.50 -13.90
C THR A 90 -5.58 -11.50 -15.25
N PRO A 91 -4.34 -10.96 -15.34
CA PRO A 91 -3.57 -10.33 -14.25
C PRO A 91 -4.13 -8.94 -13.87
N ARG A 92 -3.83 -8.50 -12.64
CA ARG A 92 -4.14 -7.15 -12.17
C ARG A 92 -3.31 -6.13 -12.95
N PHE A 93 -3.86 -4.96 -13.21
CA PHE A 93 -3.12 -3.89 -13.87
C PHE A 93 -3.59 -2.50 -13.45
N TRP A 94 -2.73 -1.51 -13.64
CA TRP A 94 -3.03 -0.12 -13.32
C TRP A 94 -3.36 0.69 -14.58
N THR A 95 -4.19 1.70 -14.42
CA THR A 95 -4.60 2.63 -15.46
C THR A 95 -4.74 4.03 -14.89
N LEU A 96 -4.62 5.05 -15.75
CA LEU A 96 -4.78 6.44 -15.37
C LEU A 96 -6.09 6.99 -15.92
N TYR A 97 -6.94 7.55 -15.06
CA TYR A 97 -8.13 8.26 -15.51
C TYR A 97 -7.76 9.62 -16.11
N ALA A 98 -8.04 9.81 -17.40
CA ALA A 98 -7.72 11.03 -18.14
C ALA A 98 -8.84 12.09 -18.09
N GLY A 99 -10.05 11.71 -17.67
CA GLY A 99 -11.25 12.55 -17.77
C GLY A 99 -12.22 12.01 -18.81
N ASP A 100 -13.46 12.49 -18.76
CA ASP A 100 -14.52 12.15 -19.73
C ASP A 100 -14.70 10.65 -19.96
N GLU A 101 -14.64 9.86 -18.89
CA GLU A 101 -14.81 8.40 -18.93
C GLU A 101 -13.68 7.67 -19.68
N ILE A 102 -12.60 8.40 -20.02
CA ILE A 102 -11.43 7.84 -20.68
C ILE A 102 -10.33 7.54 -19.66
N CYS A 103 -9.78 6.34 -19.80
CA CYS A 103 -8.57 5.89 -19.15
C CYS A 103 -7.44 5.73 -20.18
N VAL A 104 -6.20 5.94 -19.72
CA VAL A 104 -4.98 5.63 -20.47
C VAL A 104 -4.27 4.49 -19.76
N CYS A 105 -4.12 3.37 -20.45
CA CYS A 105 -3.52 2.16 -19.91
C CYS A 105 -2.45 1.60 -20.86
N LEU A 106 -1.58 0.78 -20.26
CA LEU A 106 -0.72 -0.14 -20.98
C LEU A 106 -1.53 -1.42 -21.28
N HIS A 107 -1.69 -1.75 -22.56
CA HIS A 107 -2.39 -2.95 -23.02
C HIS A 107 -1.65 -3.55 -24.22
N ASN A 108 -1.30 -4.83 -24.16
CA ASN A 108 -0.56 -5.54 -25.23
C ASN A 108 0.66 -4.77 -25.75
N GLU A 109 1.52 -4.30 -24.83
CA GLU A 109 2.75 -3.55 -25.16
C GLU A 109 2.54 -2.19 -25.85
N GLU A 110 1.33 -1.64 -25.80
CA GLU A 110 0.99 -0.32 -26.35
C GLU A 110 0.25 0.52 -25.31
N ILE A 111 0.46 1.83 -25.35
CA ILE A 111 -0.35 2.77 -24.57
C ILE A 111 -1.61 3.14 -25.35
N VAL A 112 -2.77 2.81 -24.79
CA VAL A 112 -4.07 2.97 -25.46
C VAL A 112 -5.03 3.82 -24.62
N ARG A 113 -6.04 4.39 -25.30
CA ARG A 113 -7.21 4.99 -24.65
C ARG A 113 -8.31 3.94 -24.54
N GLN A 114 -8.94 3.84 -23.39
CA GLN A 114 -10.07 2.96 -23.14
C GLN A 114 -11.18 3.70 -22.42
N ASP A 115 -12.42 3.47 -22.84
CA ASP A 115 -13.60 3.91 -22.11
C ASP A 115 -13.76 3.04 -20.86
N ILE A 116 -13.74 3.66 -19.67
CA ILE A 116 -13.84 2.96 -18.38
C ILE A 116 -15.12 2.13 -18.25
N LYS A 117 -16.23 2.59 -18.84
CA LYS A 117 -17.53 1.90 -18.80
C LYS A 117 -17.60 0.70 -19.70
N VAL A 118 -16.78 0.65 -20.74
CA VAL A 118 -16.76 -0.47 -21.69
C VAL A 118 -15.65 -1.44 -21.32
N ALA A 119 -14.44 -0.94 -21.12
CA ALA A 119 -13.26 -1.78 -20.92
C ALA A 119 -13.22 -2.44 -19.54
N PHE A 120 -13.79 -1.80 -18.51
CA PHE A 120 -13.65 -2.25 -17.12
C PHE A 120 -15.00 -2.47 -16.42
N SER A 121 -16.12 -2.60 -17.14
CA SER A 121 -17.46 -2.79 -16.55
C SER A 121 -17.55 -3.99 -15.61
N ASP A 122 -16.85 -5.07 -15.98
CA ASP A 122 -16.97 -6.37 -15.33
C ASP A 122 -15.87 -6.60 -14.28
N HIS A 123 -15.02 -5.59 -14.06
CA HIS A 123 -13.88 -5.68 -13.16
C HIS A 123 -14.07 -4.78 -11.94
N PRO A 124 -13.83 -5.31 -10.73
CA PRO A 124 -13.68 -4.46 -9.56
C PRO A 124 -12.50 -3.50 -9.75
N LEU A 125 -12.70 -2.26 -9.35
CA LEU A 125 -11.74 -1.17 -9.45
C LEU A 125 -11.33 -0.71 -8.05
N ARG A 126 -10.09 -0.23 -7.92
CA ARG A 126 -9.58 0.37 -6.70
C ARG A 126 -8.80 1.65 -7.02
N LYS A 127 -9.03 2.73 -6.27
CA LYS A 127 -8.26 3.96 -6.43
C LYS A 127 -6.95 3.85 -5.66
N VAL A 128 -5.83 3.74 -6.37
CA VAL A 128 -4.50 3.49 -5.79
C VAL A 128 -3.67 4.76 -5.65
N ASN A 129 -4.34 5.91 -5.52
CA ASN A 129 -3.68 7.22 -5.44
C ASN A 129 -2.70 7.36 -4.28
N LYS A 130 -2.97 6.65 -3.18
CA LYS A 130 -2.26 6.78 -1.89
C LYS A 130 -1.25 5.66 -1.64
N VAL A 131 -1.18 4.66 -2.53
CA VAL A 131 -0.23 3.55 -2.39
C VAL A 131 1.20 4.09 -2.31
N TYR A 132 1.59 4.94 -3.26
CA TYR A 132 2.89 5.60 -3.23
C TYR A 132 2.84 6.95 -2.49
N LYS A 133 3.72 7.12 -1.51
CA LYS A 133 3.93 8.34 -0.71
C LYS A 133 4.92 9.30 -1.37
N LEU A 134 4.90 9.38 -2.69
CA LEU A 134 5.79 10.21 -3.51
C LEU A 134 5.12 11.54 -3.86
N LYS A 135 5.94 12.55 -4.17
CA LYS A 135 5.42 13.83 -4.67
C LYS A 135 4.81 13.61 -6.05
N VAL A 136 3.53 13.95 -6.18
CA VAL A 136 2.79 13.85 -7.46
C VAL A 136 2.77 15.19 -8.19
N LEU A 137 2.73 15.11 -9.51
CA LEU A 137 2.54 16.25 -10.41
C LEU A 137 1.10 16.78 -10.33
N PRO A 138 0.84 18.02 -10.78
CA PRO A 138 -0.51 18.53 -10.97
C PRO A 138 -1.32 17.67 -11.96
N ALA A 139 -2.61 17.48 -11.70
CA ALA A 139 -3.50 16.61 -12.48
C ALA A 139 -3.45 16.88 -14.00
N ASN A 140 -3.41 18.15 -14.42
CA ASN A 140 -3.29 18.51 -15.83
C ASN A 140 -1.99 18.00 -16.47
N GLN A 141 -0.86 18.09 -15.76
CA GLN A 141 0.42 17.57 -16.25
C GLN A 141 0.41 16.03 -16.29
N ILE A 142 -0.21 15.38 -15.30
CA ILE A 142 -0.33 13.91 -15.29
C ILE A 142 -1.10 13.44 -16.53
N VAL A 143 -2.24 14.07 -16.82
CA VAL A 143 -3.08 13.72 -17.98
C VAL A 143 -2.38 14.03 -19.29
N GLU A 144 -1.76 15.21 -19.42
CA GLU A 144 -0.99 15.58 -20.62
C GLU A 144 0.12 14.56 -20.89
N LYS A 145 0.89 14.19 -19.85
CA LYS A 145 1.93 13.17 -19.96
C LYS A 145 1.39 11.82 -20.41
N ALA A 146 0.29 11.34 -19.83
CA ALA A 146 -0.27 10.06 -20.23
C ALA A 146 -0.80 10.09 -21.66
N GLN A 147 -1.53 11.15 -22.02
CA GLN A 147 -2.08 11.30 -23.37
C GLN A 147 -1.01 11.42 -24.45
N SER A 148 0.14 12.03 -24.14
CA SER A 148 1.26 12.16 -25.09
C SER A 148 1.92 10.81 -25.43
N GLN A 149 1.68 9.77 -24.63
CA GLN A 149 2.24 8.43 -24.87
C GLN A 149 1.30 7.52 -25.65
N VAL A 150 0.04 7.92 -25.88
CA VAL A 150 -0.92 7.06 -26.59
C VAL A 150 -0.43 6.77 -28.01
N GLY A 151 -0.46 5.49 -28.39
CA GLY A 151 0.05 4.99 -29.67
C GLY A 151 1.55 4.73 -29.70
N GLN A 152 2.28 5.01 -28.62
CA GLN A 152 3.69 4.65 -28.49
C GLN A 152 3.84 3.21 -28.02
N LYS A 153 4.92 2.55 -28.48
CA LYS A 153 5.33 1.25 -27.95
C LYS A 153 5.72 1.36 -26.48
N CYS A 154 5.46 0.31 -25.72
CA CYS A 154 5.76 0.27 -24.30
C CYS A 154 7.27 0.31 -24.04
N VAL A 155 7.65 1.21 -23.13
CA VAL A 155 8.99 1.34 -22.53
C VAL A 155 8.90 1.25 -21.01
N TRP A 156 7.85 0.58 -20.51
CA TRP A 156 7.57 0.37 -19.10
C TRP A 156 7.39 -1.11 -18.84
N TRP A 157 7.96 -1.59 -17.74
CA TRP A 157 7.94 -3.00 -17.36
C TRP A 157 6.60 -3.47 -16.82
N SER A 158 5.77 -2.53 -16.38
CA SER A 158 4.43 -2.80 -15.87
C SER A 158 3.53 -1.58 -16.05
N SER A 159 2.23 -1.83 -15.97
CA SER A 159 1.22 -0.78 -15.96
C SER A 159 1.33 0.11 -14.73
N GLU A 160 1.74 -0.45 -13.58
CA GLU A 160 2.06 0.31 -12.36
C GLU A 160 3.20 1.31 -12.60
N CYS A 161 4.29 0.87 -13.25
CA CYS A 161 5.40 1.74 -13.61
C CYS A 161 4.98 2.87 -14.55
N PHE A 162 4.19 2.58 -15.59
CA PHE A 162 3.66 3.60 -16.50
C PHE A 162 2.83 4.66 -15.76
N VAL A 163 1.87 4.23 -14.93
CA VAL A 163 1.00 5.14 -14.17
C VAL A 163 1.81 5.97 -13.18
N MET A 164 2.78 5.36 -12.48
CA MET A 164 3.62 6.07 -11.53
C MET A 164 4.59 7.05 -12.19
N TRP A 165 5.14 6.72 -13.37
CA TRP A 165 5.91 7.66 -14.19
C TRP A 165 5.08 8.87 -14.63
N CYS A 166 3.81 8.65 -15.02
CA CYS A 166 2.90 9.74 -15.36
C CYS A 166 2.61 10.62 -14.14
N ARG A 167 2.37 10.01 -12.96
CA ARG A 167 2.00 10.72 -11.73
C ARG A 167 3.15 11.48 -11.08
N THR A 168 4.38 10.97 -11.14
CA THR A 168 5.52 11.54 -10.40
C THR A 168 6.53 12.24 -11.31
N GLY A 169 6.63 11.81 -12.56
CA GLY A 169 7.69 12.21 -13.47
C GLY A 169 9.08 11.65 -13.17
N MET A 170 9.18 10.73 -12.22
CA MET A 170 10.44 10.07 -11.86
C MET A 170 10.87 9.10 -12.96
N MET A 171 12.11 9.23 -13.42
CA MET A 171 12.65 8.39 -14.50
C MET A 171 12.91 6.96 -14.06
N GLU A 172 13.04 6.71 -12.76
CA GLU A 172 13.22 5.38 -12.16
C GLU A 172 12.07 4.41 -12.45
N PHE A 173 10.92 4.89 -12.93
CA PHE A 173 9.81 4.06 -13.38
C PHE A 173 9.84 3.73 -14.88
N LYS A 174 10.74 4.32 -15.68
CA LYS A 174 10.84 4.11 -17.13
C LYS A 174 12.02 3.18 -17.44
N GLU A 175 11.87 2.31 -18.44
CA GLU A 175 12.88 1.31 -18.85
C GLU A 175 14.20 1.89 -19.36
N ASP A 176 14.24 3.18 -19.72
CA ASP A 176 15.44 3.81 -20.25
C ASP A 176 16.43 4.17 -19.12
N GLU A 177 16.98 3.13 -18.50
CA GLU A 177 18.01 3.20 -17.45
C GLU A 177 19.38 3.68 -17.99
N THR A 178 19.54 3.83 -19.32
CA THR A 178 20.80 4.29 -19.90
C THR A 178 21.22 5.70 -19.45
N LEU A 179 20.29 6.48 -18.89
CA LEU A 179 20.56 7.82 -18.35
C LEU A 179 20.81 7.86 -16.84
N LEU A 180 20.51 6.81 -16.07
CA LEU A 180 20.65 6.82 -14.60
C LEU A 180 22.02 6.32 -14.10
N HIS A 181 22.68 5.44 -14.86
CA HIS A 181 24.00 4.90 -14.49
C HIS A 181 25.19 5.78 -14.89
N VAL A 182 25.00 6.84 -15.68
CA VAL A 182 26.12 7.61 -16.26
C VAL A 182 26.71 8.65 -15.28
N SER A 183 26.12 8.89 -14.10
CA SER A 183 26.56 10.00 -13.24
C SER A 183 26.44 9.83 -11.72
N GLN A 184 26.02 8.68 -11.20
CA GLN A 184 26.01 8.47 -9.74
C GLN A 184 27.33 7.87 -9.26
N PRO A 185 28.02 8.49 -8.27
CA PRO A 185 29.13 7.85 -7.58
C PRO A 185 28.65 6.54 -6.94
N LYS A 186 29.48 5.49 -6.98
CA LYS A 186 29.17 4.15 -6.43
C LYS A 186 28.73 4.17 -4.96
N ASP A 187 29.05 5.22 -4.22
CA ASP A 187 28.70 5.39 -2.80
C ASP A 187 27.27 5.94 -2.57
N PHE A 188 26.52 6.29 -3.63
CA PHE A 188 25.15 6.82 -3.54
C PHE A 188 24.11 5.98 -4.28
N THR A 189 24.38 4.68 -4.49
CA THR A 189 23.38 3.77 -5.05
C THR A 189 22.19 3.72 -4.11
N LYS A 190 21.03 4.20 -4.58
CA LYS A 190 19.76 4.11 -3.84
C LYS A 190 19.47 2.64 -3.56
N MET A 191 19.14 2.32 -2.31
CA MET A 191 18.75 0.96 -1.93
C MET A 191 17.24 0.92 -1.74
N TYR A 192 16.59 0.04 -2.48
CA TYR A 192 15.18 -0.26 -2.32
C TYR A 192 15.01 -1.55 -1.52
N MET A 193 14.03 -1.58 -0.64
CA MET A 193 13.68 -2.76 0.13
C MET A 193 12.18 -3.01 0.00
N LEU A 194 11.81 -4.26 -0.29
CA LEU A 194 10.45 -4.74 -0.24
C LEU A 194 10.26 -5.55 1.03
N GLU A 195 9.33 -5.13 1.87
CA GLU A 195 8.85 -5.93 3.00
C GLU A 195 7.52 -6.56 2.62
N ILE A 196 7.37 -7.84 2.92
CA ILE A 196 6.21 -8.67 2.61
C ILE A 196 5.71 -9.26 3.90
N LEU A 197 4.52 -8.85 4.36
CA LEU A 197 3.85 -9.46 5.50
C LEU A 197 2.92 -10.57 5.00
N HIS A 198 3.20 -11.79 5.41
CA HIS A 198 2.43 -12.99 5.07
C HIS A 198 1.24 -13.19 6.02
N ASP A 199 0.39 -14.15 5.66
CA ASP A 199 -0.85 -14.49 6.35
C ASP A 199 -0.65 -15.15 7.71
N ASP A 200 0.45 -15.88 7.85
CA ASP A 200 0.94 -16.47 9.09
C ASP A 200 1.59 -15.44 10.03
N GLY A 201 1.60 -14.15 9.65
CA GLY A 201 2.20 -13.06 10.40
C GLY A 201 3.72 -12.95 10.24
N THR A 202 4.35 -13.82 9.44
CA THR A 202 5.77 -13.70 9.13
C THR A 202 6.03 -12.53 8.18
N CYS A 203 7.21 -11.94 8.27
CA CYS A 203 7.64 -10.85 7.40
C CYS A 203 8.93 -11.25 6.67
N THR A 204 8.94 -11.15 5.33
CA THR A 204 10.15 -11.33 4.52
C THR A 204 10.60 -10.00 3.93
N GLN A 205 11.92 -9.79 3.89
CA GLN A 205 12.53 -8.58 3.35
C GLN A 205 13.43 -8.93 2.16
N HIS A 206 13.39 -8.12 1.12
CA HIS A 206 14.16 -8.31 -0.10
C HIS A 206 14.75 -6.97 -0.56
N ASP A 207 16.07 -6.93 -0.75
CA ASP A 207 16.79 -5.74 -1.22
C ASP A 207 16.91 -5.73 -2.75
N PHE A 208 16.81 -4.52 -3.32
CA PHE A 208 16.89 -4.27 -4.75
C PHE A 208 17.65 -2.98 -5.03
N GLU A 209 18.44 -2.98 -6.11
CA GLU A 209 19.17 -1.78 -6.56
C GLU A 209 18.27 -0.80 -7.32
N THR A 210 17.22 -1.29 -7.99
CA THR A 210 16.27 -0.46 -8.75
C THR A 210 14.81 -0.86 -8.46
N LEU A 211 13.87 0.05 -8.74
CA LEU A 211 12.43 -0.19 -8.54
C LEU A 211 11.87 -1.27 -9.45
N GLN A 212 12.48 -1.47 -10.61
CA GLN A 212 11.99 -2.39 -11.62
C GLN A 212 11.99 -3.86 -11.16
N PRO A 213 13.13 -4.47 -10.77
CA PRO A 213 13.14 -5.84 -10.28
C PRO A 213 12.30 -5.99 -9.01
N LEU A 214 12.21 -4.93 -8.19
CA LEU A 214 11.36 -4.90 -7.01
C LEU A 214 9.87 -5.04 -7.37
N ILE A 215 9.36 -4.18 -8.26
CA ILE A 215 7.95 -4.18 -8.67
C ILE A 215 7.60 -5.49 -9.39
N LYS A 216 8.52 -6.01 -10.21
CA LYS A 216 8.36 -7.32 -10.86
C LYS A 216 8.21 -8.43 -9.82
N PHE A 217 9.14 -8.50 -8.85
CA PHE A 217 9.09 -9.50 -7.79
C PHE A 217 7.81 -9.36 -6.94
N LYS A 218 7.42 -8.14 -6.58
CA LYS A 218 6.16 -7.86 -5.89
C LYS A 218 4.98 -8.45 -6.67
N ASN A 219 4.86 -8.15 -7.96
CA ASN A 219 3.73 -8.57 -8.79
C ASN A 219 3.68 -10.10 -8.99
N GLU A 220 4.83 -10.77 -9.10
CA GLU A 220 4.89 -12.23 -9.19
C GLU A 220 4.45 -12.92 -7.87
N ASN A 221 4.67 -12.27 -6.73
CA ASN A 221 4.28 -12.77 -5.41
C ASN A 221 2.86 -12.35 -4.98
N THR A 222 2.21 -11.41 -5.70
CA THR A 222 0.80 -11.02 -5.48
C THR A 222 -0.18 -11.67 -6.44
N THR A 223 0.25 -12.10 -7.62
CA THR A 223 -0.65 -12.55 -8.70
C THR A 223 -0.98 -14.06 -8.65
N ASN A 224 -0.31 -14.84 -7.78
CA ASN A 224 -0.35 -16.31 -7.77
C ASN A 224 -1.21 -16.95 -6.65
N LYS A 225 -2.20 -16.26 -6.08
CA LYS A 225 -3.14 -16.87 -5.12
C LYS A 225 -4.58 -16.48 -5.39
#